data_AF-A0A3M1G392-F1
#
_entry.id   AF-A0A3M1G392-F1
#
_cell.length_a   1.000
_cell.length_b   1.000
_cell.length_c   1.000
_cell.angle_alpha   90.00
_cell.angle_beta   90.00
_cell.angle_gamma   90.00
#
_symmetry.space_group_name_H-M   'P 1'
#
loop_
_entity.id
_entity.type
_entity.pdbx_description
1 polymer ?
#
loop_
_entity_poly.entity_id
_entity_poly.type
_entity_poly.pdbx_seq_one_letter_code
_entity_poly.pdbx_strand_id
1 'polypeptide(L)'
;MFPTIYGIGLYGLGDDMKIGGAGLVMAVVGGAVLTGVQGIVSDMTGDIHHAFLVPALCFVIVAAFGFFADRRRLQGMSGPSQ
;
A
#
# COMPACT_ATOMS: atom_id res chain seq x y z
N MET A 1 2.10 8.42 1.91
CA MET A 1 2.59 7.02 1.81
C MET A 1 2.77 6.53 0.38
N PHE A 2 1.97 6.98 -0.61
CA PHE A 2 2.12 6.52 -2.01
C PHE A 2 3.53 6.69 -2.61
N PRO A 3 4.24 7.84 -2.51
CA PRO A 3 5.58 7.97 -3.09
C PRO A 3 6.61 7.02 -2.48
N THR A 4 6.49 6.74 -1.18
CA THR A 4 7.37 5.81 -0.46
C THR A 4 7.12 4.36 -0.87
N ILE A 5 5.85 3.95 -0.96
CA ILE A 5 5.46 2.60 -1.43
C ILE A 5 5.90 2.42 -2.89
N TYR A 6 5.70 3.44 -3.72
CA TYR A 6 6.10 3.42 -5.13
C TYR A 6 7.63 3.30 -5.27
N GLY A 7 8.39 4.10 -4.52
CA GLY A 7 9.85 4.04 -4.53
C GLY A 7 10.40 2.69 -4.02
N ILE A 8 9.83 2.15 -2.94
CA ILE A 8 10.24 0.85 -2.39
C ILE A 8 9.83 -0.30 -3.32
N GLY A 9 8.60 -0.27 -3.85
CA GLY A 9 8.04 -1.35 -4.68
C GLY A 9 8.70 -1.48 -6.04
N LEU A 10 9.33 -0.42 -6.54
CA LEU A 10 10.07 -0.43 -7.82
C LEU A 10 11.59 -0.54 -7.66
N TYR A 11 12.09 -0.54 -6.42
CA TYR A 11 13.51 -0.63 -6.17
C TYR A 11 14.07 -2.00 -6.62
N GLY A 12 15.11 -1.98 -7.46
CA GLY A 12 15.76 -3.20 -7.96
C GLY A 12 15.03 -3.92 -9.10
N LEU A 13 13.97 -3.33 -9.67
CA LEU A 13 13.15 -3.98 -10.70
C LEU A 13 13.70 -3.87 -12.13
N GLY A 14 14.74 -3.06 -12.36
CA GLY A 14 15.38 -2.92 -13.68
C GLY A 14 14.39 -2.56 -14.80
N ASP A 15 14.42 -3.31 -15.89
CA ASP A 15 13.56 -3.11 -17.07
C ASP A 15 12.06 -3.29 -16.77
N ASP A 16 11.72 -4.09 -15.75
CA ASP A 16 10.33 -4.33 -15.33
C ASP A 16 9.73 -3.16 -14.53
N MET A 17 10.51 -2.13 -14.21
CA MET A 17 10.03 -0.95 -13.49
C MET A 17 8.81 -0.31 -14.16
N LYS A 18 8.75 -0.34 -15.49
CA LYS A 18 7.67 0.29 -16.26
C LYS A 18 6.34 -0.46 -16.09
N ILE A 19 6.37 -1.80 -16.07
CA ILE A 19 5.17 -2.61 -15.86
C ILE A 19 4.79 -2.69 -14.38
N GLY A 20 5.78 -2.76 -13.49
CA GLY A 20 5.56 -2.67 -12.03
C GLY A 20 4.92 -1.34 -11.63
N GLY A 21 5.39 -0.22 -12.20
CA GLY A 21 4.84 1.10 -11.96
C GLY A 21 3.40 1.24 -12.45
N ALA A 22 3.11 0.69 -13.64
CA ALA A 22 1.74 0.65 -14.16
C ALA A 22 0.80 -0.15 -13.24
N GLY A 23 1.25 -1.29 -12.71
CA GLY A 23 0.49 -2.08 -11.75
C GLY A 23 0.18 -1.32 -10.45
N LEU A 24 1.17 -0.60 -9.90
CA LEU A 24 0.97 0.25 -8.70
C LEU A 24 -0.04 1.37 -8.95
N VAL A 25 -0.05 1.97 -10.15
CA VAL A 25 -1.04 2.98 -10.52
C VAL A 25 -2.43 2.37 -10.70
N MET A 26 -2.55 1.18 -11.30
CA MET A 26 -3.84 0.49 -11.42
C MET A 26 -4.43 0.14 -10.05
N ALA A 27 -3.59 -0.17 -9.06
CA ALA A 27 -4.03 -0.46 -7.69
C ALA A 27 -4.74 0.73 -7.02
N VAL A 28 -4.60 1.97 -7.53
CA VAL A 28 -5.34 3.15 -7.03
C VAL A 28 -6.85 2.95 -7.13
N VAL A 29 -7.34 2.17 -8.11
CA VAL A 29 -8.76 1.82 -8.22
C VAL A 29 -9.27 1.11 -6.96
N GLY A 30 -8.43 0.34 -6.28
CA GLY A 30 -8.76 -0.28 -4.99
C GLY A 30 -9.13 0.74 -3.92
N GLY A 31 -8.54 1.94 -3.94
CA GLY A 31 -8.90 3.03 -3.03
C GLY A 31 -10.32 3.56 -3.25
N ALA A 32 -10.78 3.60 -4.50
CA ALA A 32 -12.16 3.98 -4.81
C ALA A 32 -13.15 2.91 -4.30
N VAL A 33 -12.80 1.64 -4.46
CA VAL A 33 -13.60 0.52 -3.93
C VAL A 33 -13.69 0.58 -2.40
N LEU A 34 -12.57 0.82 -1.71
CA LEU A 34 -12.55 0.96 -0.24
C LEU A 34 -13.38 2.14 0.24
N THR A 35 -13.40 3.26 -0.49
CA THR A 35 -14.26 4.40 -0.18
C THR A 35 -15.75 4.02 -0.32
N GLY A 36 -16.10 3.24 -1.33
CA GLY A 36 -17.47 2.70 -1.47
C GLY A 36 -17.86 1.78 -0.32
N VAL A 37 -16.96 0.89 0.10
CA VAL A 37 -17.16 0.03 1.29
C VAL A 37 -17.33 0.88 2.56
N GLN A 38 -16.52 1.93 2.73
CA GLN A 38 -16.66 2.84 3.87
C GLN A 38 -18.03 3.52 3.91
N GLY A 39 -18.56 3.94 2.75
CA GLY A 39 -19.92 4.50 2.65
C GLY A 39 -20.99 3.49 3.06
N ILE A 40 -20.90 2.26 2.55
CA ILE A 40 -21.83 1.18 2.91
C ILE A 40 -21.78 0.88 4.42
N VAL A 41 -20.58 0.81 4.99
CA VAL A 41 -20.41 0.59 6.44
C VAL A 41 -21.07 1.73 7.22
N SER A 42 -20.85 2.98 6.82
CA SER A 42 -21.48 4.16 7.45
C SER A 42 -23.01 4.07 7.41
N ASP A 43 -23.58 3.71 6.26
CA ASP A 43 -25.03 3.63 6.07
C ASP A 43 -25.64 2.47 6.88
N MET A 44 -24.93 1.34 7.01
CA MET A 44 -25.38 0.18 7.78
C MET A 44 -25.28 0.39 9.30
N THR A 45 -24.25 1.07 9.79
CA THR A 45 -24.09 1.33 11.23
C THR A 45 -24.85 2.55 11.72
N GLY A 46 -25.27 3.45 10.82
CA GLY A 46 -25.95 4.71 11.17
C GLY A 46 -25.08 5.69 11.96
N ASP A 47 -23.80 5.38 12.14
CA ASP A 47 -22.79 6.16 12.86
C ASP A 47 -21.47 6.16 12.08
N ILE A 48 -20.97 7.37 11.82
CA ILE A 48 -19.74 7.62 11.07
C ILE A 48 -18.49 7.12 11.80
N HIS A 49 -18.54 6.98 13.14
CA HIS A 49 -17.40 6.49 13.92
C HIS A 49 -16.98 5.09 13.51
N HIS A 50 -17.94 4.22 13.18
CA HIS A 50 -17.67 2.85 12.75
C HIS A 50 -17.10 2.82 11.33
N ALA A 51 -17.43 3.79 10.49
CA ALA A 51 -16.86 3.89 9.14
C ALA A 51 -15.33 4.10 9.17
N PHE A 52 -14.78 4.71 10.23
CA PHE A 52 -13.34 4.89 10.39
C PHE A 52 -12.56 3.59 10.64
N LEU A 53 -13.22 2.48 10.96
CA LEU A 53 -12.55 1.17 11.03
C LEU A 53 -12.02 0.73 9.66
N VAL A 54 -12.70 1.09 8.57
CA VAL A 54 -12.28 0.74 7.20
C VAL A 54 -10.92 1.36 6.85
N PRO A 55 -10.69 2.68 6.95
CA PRO A 55 -9.38 3.28 6.69
C PRO A 55 -8.35 2.87 7.76
N ALA A 56 -8.75 2.66 9.01
CA ALA A 56 -7.84 2.18 10.05
C ALA A 56 -7.23 0.81 9.69
N LEU A 57 -8.05 -0.14 9.24
CA LEU A 57 -7.58 -1.44 8.78
C LEU A 57 -6.66 -1.32 7.56
N CYS A 58 -6.98 -0.43 6.63
CA CYS A 58 -6.12 -0.16 5.47
C CYS A 58 -4.74 0.36 5.90
N PHE A 59 -4.68 1.25 6.90
CA PHE A 59 -3.41 1.72 7.45
C PHE A 59 -2.61 0.64 8.15
N VAL A 60 -3.24 -0.34 8.81
CA VAL A 60 -2.53 -1.50 9.39
C VAL A 60 -1.80 -2.29 8.30
N ILE A 61 -2.43 -2.50 7.14
CA ILE A 61 -1.79 -3.17 6.00
C ILE A 61 -0.59 -2.36 5.48
N VAL A 62 -0.74 -1.04 5.35
CA VAL A 62 0.38 -0.19 4.91
C VAL A 62 1.51 -0.15 5.94
N ALA A 63 1.20 -0.12 7.23
CA ALA A 63 2.18 -0.18 8.29
C ALA A 63 2.95 -1.50 8.27
N ALA A 64 2.24 -2.63 8.07
CA ALA A 64 2.87 -3.93 7.87
C ALA A 64 3.80 -3.91 6.64
N PHE A 65 3.35 -3.40 5.50
CA PHE A 65 4.21 -3.24 4.32
C PHE A 65 5.49 -2.47 4.64
N GLY A 66 5.39 -1.33 5.32
CA GLY A 66 6.55 -0.52 5.72
C GLY A 66 7.51 -1.28 6.64
N PHE A 67 6.98 -1.98 7.64
CA PHE A 67 7.77 -2.77 8.58
C PHE A 67 8.49 -3.96 7.91
N PHE A 68 7.82 -4.64 6.99
CA PHE A 68 8.42 -5.72 6.20
C PHE A 68 9.45 -5.20 5.20
N ALA A 69 9.20 -4.04 4.59
CA ALA A 69 10.12 -3.43 3.64
C ALA A 69 11.42 -2.96 4.30
N ASP A 70 11.33 -2.35 5.49
CA ASP A 70 12.49 -1.93 6.28
C ASP A 70 13.42 -3.11 6.62
N ARG A 71 12.83 -4.23 7.06
CA ARG A 71 13.57 -5.48 7.32
C ARG A 71 14.28 -6.04 6.09
N ARG A 72 13.71 -5.89 4.88
CA ARG A 72 14.36 -6.34 3.63
C ARG A 72 15.45 -5.38 3.14
N ARG A 73 15.33 -4.08 3.44
CA ARG A 73 16.35 -3.08 3.09
C ARG A 73 17.69 -3.39 3.76
N LEU A 74 17.67 -3.94 4.98
CA LEU A 74 18.87 -4.41 5.69
C LEU A 74 19.52 -5.64 5.06
N GLN A 75 18.76 -6.49 4.35
CA GLN A 75 19.29 -7.68 3.68
C GLN A 75 19.94 -7.35 2.33
N GLY A 76 19.46 -6.31 1.63
CA GLY A 76 20.02 -5.84 0.36
C GLY A 76 21.40 -5.16 0.46
N MET A 77 21.82 -4.72 1.66
CA MET A 77 23.17 -4.17 1.90
C MET A 77 24.23 -5.25 2.20
N SER A 78 23.84 -6.53 2.22
CA SER A 78 24.76 -7.67 2.46
C SER A 78 25.05 -8.52 1.21
N GLY A 79 24.56 -8.10 0.04
CA GLY A 79 24.92 -8.70 -1.25
C GLY A 79 26.01 -7.88 -1.95
N PRO A 80 27.03 -8.52 -2.56
CA PRO A 80 28.16 -7.81 -3.15
C PRO A 80 27.71 -6.86 -4.25
N SER A 81 28.26 -5.66 -4.23
CA SER A 81 28.20 -4.66 -5.29
C SER A 81 28.54 -5.30 -6.65
N GLN A 82 27.54 -5.46 -7.49
CA GLN A 82 27.62 -5.66 -8.93
C GLN A 82 26.79 -4.57 -9.57
#